data_AF-E1ZFW5-F1
#
_entry.id   AF-E1ZFW5-F1
#
_cell.length_a   1.000
_cell.length_b   1.000
_cell.length_c   1.000
_cell.angle_alpha   90.00
_cell.angle_beta   90.00
_cell.angle_gamma   90.00
#
_symmetry.space_group_name_H-M   'P 1'
#
loop_
_entity.id
_entity.type
_entity.pdbx_description
1 polymer ?
#
loop_
_entity_poly.entity_id
_entity_poly.type
_entity_poly.pdbx_seq_one_letter_code
_entity_poly.pdbx_strand_id
1 'polypeptide(L)'
;MAALASGRAAGGRLLALESSDRMPLVCGLLMAALLYMPCLAAGQLDDSYSGAGQAPATQTSAAAAGAGTEPLWQRYEAMFPVPRMVPVVTRMMGHEVLYQVPDSPRATLFIAPGCSHAAHDWWPASPACPDCLGLPEELAHTQQALGRRYAGE
;
A
#
# COMPACT_ATOMS: atom_id res chain seq x y z
N MET A 1 -18.87 20.45 -56.47
CA MET A 1 -19.20 19.05 -56.82
C MET A 1 -19.13 18.25 -55.53
N ALA A 2 -20.17 18.10 -54.71
CA ALA A 2 -21.44 17.37 -54.92
C ALA A 2 -21.25 15.85 -55.09
N ALA A 3 -21.45 15.11 -53.99
CA ALA A 3 -22.11 13.79 -53.83
C ALA A 3 -21.77 13.29 -52.40
N LEU A 4 -22.62 13.28 -51.37
CA LEU A 4 -23.96 12.67 -51.17
C LEU A 4 -24.03 11.17 -51.49
N ALA A 5 -24.00 10.35 -50.44
CA ALA A 5 -24.86 9.18 -50.21
C ALA A 5 -24.71 8.82 -48.71
N SER A 6 -25.66 9.03 -47.80
CA SER A 6 -27.10 8.77 -47.78
C SER A 6 -27.46 7.29 -47.74
N GLY A 7 -28.05 6.89 -46.60
CA GLY A 7 -28.98 5.76 -46.47
C GLY A 7 -28.40 4.51 -45.83
N ARG A 8 -29.10 3.79 -44.95
CA ARG A 8 -30.47 3.97 -44.43
C ARG A 8 -30.67 3.01 -43.25
N ALA A 9 -31.52 3.43 -42.33
CA ALA A 9 -32.00 2.70 -41.18
C ALA A 9 -32.76 1.41 -41.52
N ALA A 10 -32.66 0.44 -40.61
CA ALA A 10 -33.70 -0.52 -40.23
C ALA A 10 -33.47 -0.81 -38.73
N GLY A 11 -34.38 -0.56 -37.80
CA GLY A 11 -35.78 -0.97 -37.83
C GLY A 11 -35.91 -2.31 -37.10
N GLY A 12 -35.96 -2.30 -35.77
CA GLY A 12 -36.00 -3.51 -34.94
C GLY A 12 -36.65 -3.26 -33.59
N ARG A 13 -37.99 -3.30 -33.60
CA ARG A 13 -38.99 -3.39 -32.52
C ARG A 13 -38.52 -3.75 -31.09
N LEU A 14 -39.16 -3.06 -30.15
CA LEU A 14 -39.41 -3.48 -28.76
C LEU A 14 -39.68 -4.99 -28.65
N LEU A 15 -38.95 -5.62 -27.74
CA LEU A 15 -39.52 -6.64 -26.86
C LEU A 15 -39.18 -6.22 -25.43
N ALA A 16 -40.06 -5.39 -24.87
CA ALA A 16 -40.32 -5.43 -23.44
C ALA A 16 -40.98 -6.80 -23.20
N LEU A 17 -40.25 -7.70 -22.57
CA LEU A 17 -40.83 -8.85 -21.88
C LEU A 17 -40.34 -8.77 -20.44
N GLU A 18 -41.28 -8.43 -19.58
CA GLU A 18 -41.27 -8.68 -18.16
C GLU A 18 -40.66 -10.05 -17.85
N SER A 19 -39.70 -10.04 -16.93
CA SER A 19 -39.41 -11.19 -16.07
C SER A 19 -39.00 -10.64 -14.70
N SER A 20 -39.90 -9.82 -14.16
CA SER A 20 -40.06 -9.72 -12.71
C SER A 20 -40.53 -11.08 -12.18
N ASP A 21 -40.24 -11.37 -10.92
CA ASP A 21 -40.60 -12.60 -10.20
C ASP A 21 -39.72 -13.83 -10.49
N ARG A 22 -38.53 -13.87 -9.87
CA ARG A 22 -37.99 -15.08 -9.21
C ARG A 22 -36.65 -14.89 -8.48
N MET A 23 -36.44 -13.78 -7.77
CA MET A 23 -35.24 -13.67 -6.93
C MET A 23 -35.36 -12.95 -5.56
N PRO A 24 -36.46 -13.06 -4.78
CA PRO A 24 -36.42 -12.61 -3.38
C PRO A 24 -36.17 -13.73 -2.36
N LEU A 25 -36.15 -15.03 -2.74
CA LEU A 25 -36.17 -16.11 -1.73
C LEU A 25 -34.80 -16.68 -1.34
N VAL A 26 -33.76 -16.52 -2.17
CA VAL A 26 -32.41 -17.01 -1.85
C VAL A 26 -31.59 -15.95 -1.09
N CYS A 27 -31.97 -14.67 -1.20
CA CYS A 27 -31.30 -13.56 -0.51
C CYS A 27 -31.75 -13.42 0.97
N GLY A 28 -32.96 -13.87 1.32
CA GLY A 28 -33.50 -13.77 2.69
C GLY A 28 -32.86 -14.75 3.69
N LEU A 29 -32.37 -15.90 3.23
CA LEU A 29 -31.77 -16.93 4.10
C LEU A 29 -30.30 -16.65 4.46
N LEU A 30 -29.59 -15.85 3.67
CA LEU A 30 -28.20 -15.43 3.98
C LEU A 30 -28.13 -14.26 4.97
N MET A 31 -29.16 -13.40 5.02
CA MET A 31 -29.20 -12.25 5.94
C MET A 31 -29.60 -12.62 7.38
N ALA A 32 -30.20 -13.80 7.60
CA ALA A 32 -30.60 -14.25 8.94
C ALA A 32 -29.47 -14.92 9.74
N ALA A 33 -28.38 -15.34 9.09
CA ALA A 33 -27.27 -16.04 9.76
C ALA A 33 -26.22 -15.10 10.39
N LEU A 34 -26.21 -13.81 10.06
CA LEU A 34 -25.30 -12.82 10.66
C LEU A 34 -25.88 -12.12 11.91
N LEU A 35 -27.17 -12.34 12.21
CA LEU A 35 -27.85 -11.74 13.37
C LEU A 35 -27.87 -12.65 14.61
N TYR A 36 -27.15 -13.78 14.57
CA TYR A 36 -27.08 -14.74 15.68
C TYR A 36 -25.64 -15.11 16.06
N MET A 37 -24.74 -14.12 16.07
CA MET A 37 -23.41 -14.24 16.67
C MET A 37 -23.40 -13.44 17.98
N PRO A 38 -23.74 -14.08 19.13
CA PRO A 38 -23.78 -13.39 20.40
C PRO A 38 -22.36 -12.99 20.83
N CYS A 39 -22.22 -11.71 21.21
CA CYS A 39 -21.13 -11.17 22.01
C CYS A 39 -20.72 -12.14 23.12
N LEU A 40 -19.60 -12.84 22.97
CA LEU A 40 -18.92 -13.49 24.08
C LEU A 40 -17.43 -13.15 24.05
N ALA A 41 -16.95 -12.80 25.24
CA ALA A 41 -15.58 -12.46 25.62
C ALA A 41 -15.08 -11.07 25.18
N ALA A 42 -15.50 -10.05 25.96
CA ALA A 42 -14.57 -9.02 26.40
C ALA A 42 -13.43 -9.72 27.17
N GLY A 43 -12.37 -10.11 26.46
CA GLY A 43 -11.09 -10.44 27.06
C GLY A 43 -10.44 -9.13 27.47
N GLN A 44 -10.35 -8.91 28.78
CA GLN A 44 -9.56 -7.85 29.38
C GLN A 44 -8.11 -8.00 28.91
N LEU A 45 -7.59 -7.03 28.17
CA LEU A 45 -6.15 -6.89 28.02
C LEU A 45 -5.68 -6.18 29.29
N ASP A 46 -5.19 -6.96 30.24
CA ASP A 46 -4.56 -6.44 31.44
C ASP A 46 -3.24 -5.75 31.05
N ASP A 47 -3.21 -4.43 31.19
CA ASP A 47 -1.99 -3.61 31.20
C ASP A 47 -1.16 -3.97 32.44
N SER A 48 -0.37 -5.03 32.34
CA SER A 48 0.62 -5.42 33.36
C SER A 48 2.04 -5.35 32.80
N TYR A 49 2.48 -4.15 32.39
CA TYR A 49 3.91 -3.85 32.28
C TYR A 49 4.39 -3.21 33.58
N SER A 50 4.67 -4.05 34.57
CA SER A 50 5.47 -3.67 35.74
C SER A 50 6.92 -4.08 35.50
N GLY A 51 7.77 -3.09 35.24
CA GLY A 51 9.21 -3.27 35.06
C GLY A 51 9.97 -2.01 35.43
N ALA A 52 10.00 -1.69 36.73
CA ALA A 52 10.94 -0.72 37.27
C ALA A 52 12.24 -1.44 37.69
N GLY A 53 13.38 -0.94 37.19
CA GLY A 53 14.70 -1.11 37.80
C GLY A 53 15.62 -2.19 37.19
N GLN A 54 16.63 -1.78 36.41
CA GLN A 54 18.03 -1.57 36.87
C GLN A 54 18.97 -1.43 35.65
N ALA A 55 19.82 -0.40 35.65
CA ALA A 55 20.98 -0.25 34.74
C ALA A 55 22.19 -1.07 35.25
N PRO A 56 23.37 -0.99 34.60
CA PRO A 56 23.74 -1.56 33.31
C PRO A 56 24.69 -2.77 33.51
N ALA A 57 24.56 -3.81 32.68
CA ALA A 57 25.62 -4.82 32.56
C ALA A 57 26.44 -4.51 31.31
N THR A 58 27.60 -3.88 31.50
CA THR A 58 28.67 -3.81 30.50
C THR A 58 29.16 -5.23 30.23
N GLN A 59 28.57 -5.89 29.24
CA GLN A 59 29.10 -7.12 28.68
C GLN A 59 30.06 -6.73 27.55
N THR A 60 31.33 -6.62 27.88
CA THR A 60 32.41 -6.64 26.88
C THR A 60 32.51 -8.06 26.35
N SER A 61 31.80 -8.36 25.27
CA SER A 61 32.07 -9.55 24.46
C SER A 61 33.02 -9.16 23.34
N ALA A 62 34.17 -9.82 23.32
CA ALA A 62 35.20 -9.66 22.32
C ALA A 62 34.65 -10.01 20.92
N ALA A 63 34.97 -9.14 19.96
CA ALA A 63 34.60 -9.28 18.57
C ALA A 63 35.09 -10.60 17.99
N ALA A 64 34.15 -11.46 17.60
CA ALA A 64 34.38 -12.43 16.53
C ALA A 64 34.35 -11.65 15.20
N ALA A 65 35.53 -11.23 14.76
CA ALA A 65 35.73 -10.76 13.39
C ALA A 65 35.48 -11.94 12.43
N GLY A 66 34.48 -11.83 11.55
CA GLY A 66 34.29 -12.83 10.50
C GLY A 66 32.89 -13.07 9.94
N ALA A 67 31.97 -12.11 10.01
CA ALA A 67 30.78 -12.04 9.16
C ALA A 67 30.38 -10.56 9.10
N GLY A 68 30.15 -10.02 7.90
CA GLY A 68 30.05 -8.58 7.65
C GLY A 68 29.22 -7.82 8.69
N THR A 69 29.83 -6.82 9.32
CA THR A 69 29.23 -5.92 10.31
C THR A 69 28.34 -4.84 9.69
N GLU A 70 28.11 -4.89 8.38
CA GLU A 70 27.23 -3.95 7.69
C GLU A 70 25.79 -4.24 8.14
N PRO A 71 25.08 -3.30 8.78
CA PRO A 71 23.66 -3.45 9.02
C PRO A 71 22.90 -3.79 7.73
N LEU A 72 21.86 -4.62 7.86
CA LEU A 72 21.11 -5.16 6.72
C LEU A 72 20.61 -4.07 5.75
N TRP A 73 20.29 -2.88 6.25
CA TRP A 73 19.86 -1.75 5.42
C TRP A 73 20.95 -1.25 4.45
N GLN A 74 22.23 -1.25 4.83
CA GLN A 74 23.33 -0.90 3.91
C GLN A 74 23.45 -1.89 2.76
N ARG A 75 23.15 -3.17 3.03
CA ARG A 75 23.11 -4.20 2.00
C ARG A 75 21.96 -3.95 1.01
N TYR A 76 20.80 -3.52 1.49
CA TYR A 76 19.66 -3.18 0.63
C TYR A 76 19.92 -1.94 -0.23
N GLU A 77 20.49 -0.88 0.37
CA GLU A 77 20.91 0.32 -0.36
C GLU A 77 21.93 0.00 -1.47
N ALA A 78 22.88 -0.90 -1.19
CA ALA A 78 23.88 -1.34 -2.17
C ALA A 78 23.30 -2.22 -3.28
N MET A 79 22.23 -2.97 -3.02
CA MET A 79 21.58 -3.83 -4.02
C MET A 79 20.76 -3.04 -5.03
N PHE A 80 20.18 -1.91 -4.62
CA PHE A 80 19.37 -1.05 -5.50
C PHE A 80 19.82 0.40 -5.39
N PRO A 81 20.98 0.76 -5.97
CA PRO A 81 21.44 2.15 -6.01
C PRO A 81 20.53 2.95 -6.95
N VAL A 82 19.43 3.46 -6.41
CA VAL A 82 18.55 4.39 -7.13
C VAL A 82 19.07 5.80 -6.93
N PRO A 83 19.52 6.48 -8.00
CA PRO A 83 19.95 7.85 -7.87
C PRO A 83 18.74 8.72 -7.49
N ARG A 84 18.79 9.23 -6.25
CA ARG A 84 17.92 10.29 -5.72
C ARG A 84 16.43 9.90 -5.62
N MET A 85 16.08 9.26 -4.51
CA MET A 85 14.69 9.15 -4.04
C MET A 85 14.22 10.51 -3.52
N VAL A 86 13.39 11.18 -4.30
CA VAL A 86 12.77 12.47 -3.92
C VAL A 86 11.30 12.37 -4.33
N PRO A 87 10.37 12.25 -3.37
CA PRO A 87 8.96 12.12 -3.68
C PRO A 87 8.37 13.43 -4.18
N VAL A 88 7.33 13.30 -5.00
CA VAL A 88 6.30 14.32 -5.19
C VAL A 88 5.23 14.07 -4.15
N VAL A 89 5.03 15.04 -3.26
CA VAL A 89 3.97 15.01 -2.25
C VAL A 89 2.72 15.68 -2.83
N THR A 90 1.59 14.97 -2.85
CA THR A 90 0.31 15.51 -3.31
C THR A 90 -0.86 14.94 -2.50
N ARG A 91 -2.06 15.44 -2.77
CA ARG A 91 -3.30 14.90 -2.22
C ARG A 91 -4.23 14.47 -3.34
N MET A 92 -4.63 13.20 -3.35
CA MET A 92 -5.57 12.62 -4.32
C MET A 92 -6.79 12.10 -3.58
N MET A 93 -7.99 12.53 -3.97
CA MET A 93 -9.25 12.06 -3.37
C MET A 93 -9.31 12.20 -1.83
N GLY A 94 -8.63 13.22 -1.29
CA GLY A 94 -8.54 13.44 0.16
C GLY A 94 -7.42 12.68 0.87
N HIS A 95 -6.72 11.77 0.19
CA HIS A 95 -5.58 11.01 0.73
C HIS A 95 -4.26 11.63 0.30
N GLU A 96 -3.30 11.69 1.23
CA GLU A 96 -1.94 12.09 0.90
C GLU A 96 -1.23 10.96 0.14
N VAL A 97 -0.56 11.32 -0.95
CA VAL A 97 0.09 10.41 -1.88
C VAL A 97 1.48 10.94 -2.12
N LEU A 98 2.50 10.13 -1.86
CA LEU A 98 3.90 10.44 -2.13
C LEU A 98 4.36 9.52 -3.24
N TYR A 99 4.87 10.03 -4.36
CA TYR A 99 5.27 9.16 -5.46
C TYR A 99 6.47 9.71 -6.23
N GLN A 100 7.17 8.84 -6.94
CA GLN A 100 8.19 9.25 -7.91
C GLN A 100 8.04 8.47 -9.22
N VAL A 101 8.17 9.19 -10.33
CA VAL A 101 8.15 8.60 -11.67
C VAL A 101 9.59 8.48 -12.17
N PRO A 102 10.10 7.26 -12.41
CA PRO A 102 11.45 7.07 -12.94
C PRO A 102 11.51 7.34 -14.44
N ASP A 103 12.72 7.51 -14.99
CA ASP A 103 12.93 7.63 -16.43
C ASP A 103 12.45 6.37 -17.17
N SER A 104 11.64 6.56 -18.21
CA SER A 104 11.05 5.47 -19.00
C SER A 104 10.27 4.44 -18.14
N PRO A 105 9.14 4.86 -17.53
CA PRO A 105 8.37 4.00 -16.63
C PRO A 105 7.81 2.78 -17.37
N ARG A 106 7.88 1.61 -16.72
CA ARG A 106 7.44 0.31 -17.24
C ARG A 106 6.11 -0.16 -16.68
N ALA A 107 5.78 0.26 -15.46
CA ALA A 107 4.53 -0.06 -14.78
C ALA A 107 4.26 0.95 -13.65
N THR A 108 3.08 0.86 -13.05
CA THR A 108 2.73 1.57 -11.81
C THR A 108 2.67 0.56 -10.67
N LEU A 109 3.26 0.91 -9.52
CA LEU A 109 3.13 0.19 -8.26
C LEU A 109 2.36 1.08 -7.29
N PHE A 110 1.25 0.57 -6.79
CA PHE A 110 0.48 1.21 -5.73
C PHE A 110 0.72 0.44 -4.42
N ILE A 111 1.08 1.17 -3.37
CA ILE A 111 1.37 0.61 -2.05
C ILE A 111 0.38 1.22 -1.08
N ALA A 112 -0.42 0.38 -0.45
CA ALA A 112 -1.36 0.80 0.59
C ALA A 112 -0.77 0.45 1.96
N PRO A 113 -0.36 1.45 2.78
CA PRO A 113 0.19 1.20 4.11
C PRO A 113 -0.82 0.47 5.01
N GLY A 114 -0.31 -0.44 5.83
CA GLY A 114 -1.09 -1.08 6.89
C GLY A 114 -1.28 -0.18 8.10
N CYS A 115 -1.82 -0.74 9.18
CA CYS A 115 -1.89 -0.03 10.47
C CYS A 115 -0.49 0.38 10.95
N SER A 116 -0.40 1.55 11.58
CA SER A 116 0.84 2.11 12.13
C SER A 116 1.92 2.46 11.10
N HIS A 117 1.56 2.50 9.81
CA HIS A 117 2.42 2.99 8.74
C HIS A 117 1.75 4.15 8.00
N ALA A 118 2.56 5.04 7.44
CA ALA A 118 2.15 6.18 6.62
C ALA A 118 2.96 6.23 5.32
N ALA A 119 2.47 6.96 4.32
CA ALA A 119 3.20 7.15 3.06
C ALA A 119 4.61 7.77 3.29
N HIS A 120 4.77 8.58 4.34
CA HIS A 120 6.05 9.15 4.77
C HIS A 120 7.12 8.13 5.18
N ASP A 121 6.73 6.88 5.48
CA ASP A 121 7.67 5.82 5.84
C ASP A 121 8.46 5.29 4.65
N TRP A 122 7.92 5.44 3.44
CA TRP A 122 8.43 4.85 2.19
C TRP A 122 9.48 5.70 1.48
N TRP A 123 9.79 6.87 2.02
CA TRP A 123 10.66 7.87 1.42
C TRP A 123 11.67 8.39 2.44
N PRO A 124 12.91 8.71 2.04
CA PRO A 124 13.88 9.28 2.96
C PRO A 124 13.56 10.75 3.23
N ALA A 125 13.93 11.22 4.43
CA ALA A 125 13.88 12.64 4.75
C ALA A 125 14.63 13.47 3.70
N SER A 126 13.97 14.48 3.16
CA SER A 126 14.55 15.37 2.14
C SER A 126 13.89 16.75 2.19
N PRO A 127 14.43 17.78 1.53
CA PRO A 127 13.76 19.08 1.45
C PRO A 127 12.36 19.03 0.82
N ALA A 128 12.07 18.02 -0.01
CA ALA A 128 10.76 17.82 -0.62
C ALA A 128 9.76 17.16 0.35
N CYS A 129 10.26 16.42 1.34
CA CYS A 129 9.48 15.75 2.36
C CYS A 129 10.26 15.74 3.69
N PRO A 130 10.17 16.82 4.48
CA PRO A 130 10.90 16.93 5.75
C PRO A 130 10.37 15.97 6.83
N ASP A 131 9.10 15.57 6.72
CA ASP A 131 8.42 14.69 7.69
C ASP A 131 8.55 13.19 7.32
N CYS A 132 9.25 12.88 6.23
CA CYS A 132 9.51 11.51 5.81
C CYS A 132 10.45 10.78 6.79
N LEU A 133 10.07 9.57 7.20
CA LEU A 133 10.81 8.77 8.18
C LEU A 133 11.83 7.83 7.52
N GLY A 134 11.47 7.25 6.37
CA GLY A 134 12.33 6.32 5.64
C GLY A 134 12.64 5.05 6.45
N LEU A 135 11.62 4.26 6.73
CA LEU A 135 11.79 2.98 7.42
C LEU A 135 12.55 1.99 6.51
N PRO A 136 13.46 1.16 7.06
CA PRO A 136 14.36 0.35 6.23
C PRO A 136 13.66 -0.62 5.26
N GLU A 137 12.54 -1.22 5.65
CA GLU A 137 11.83 -2.20 4.83
C GLU A 137 11.04 -1.51 3.71
N GLU A 138 10.33 -0.45 4.06
CA GLU A 138 9.56 0.40 3.16
C GLU A 138 10.47 1.06 2.12
N LEU A 139 11.61 1.60 2.54
CA LEU A 139 12.62 2.13 1.63
C LEU A 139 13.14 1.06 0.67
N ALA A 140 13.42 -0.16 1.16
CA ALA A 140 13.92 -1.23 0.30
C ALA A 140 12.91 -1.58 -0.80
N HIS A 141 11.61 -1.55 -0.52
CA HIS A 141 10.58 -1.73 -1.53
C HIS A 141 10.52 -0.57 -2.54
N THR A 142 10.55 0.68 -2.08
CA THR A 142 10.57 1.86 -2.96
C THR A 142 11.79 1.85 -3.89
N GLN A 143 12.97 1.55 -3.35
CA GLN A 143 14.22 1.42 -4.11
C GLN A 143 14.11 0.32 -5.18
N GLN A 144 13.56 -0.84 -4.83
CA GLN A 144 13.33 -1.94 -5.76
C GLN A 144 12.36 -1.57 -6.87
N ALA A 145 11.27 -0.88 -6.54
CA ALA A 145 10.26 -0.43 -7.50
C ALA A 145 10.87 0.55 -8.51
N LEU A 146 11.57 1.58 -8.02
CA LEU A 146 12.23 2.58 -8.85
C LEU A 146 13.36 1.97 -9.69
N GLY A 147 14.15 1.06 -9.12
CA GLY A 147 15.20 0.33 -9.84
C GLY A 147 14.65 -0.55 -10.98
N ARG A 148 13.42 -1.05 -10.85
CA ARG A 148 12.69 -1.77 -11.91
C ARG A 148 11.96 -0.85 -12.89
N ARG A 149 12.07 0.47 -12.71
CA ARG A 149 11.37 1.53 -13.45
C ARG A 149 9.86 1.49 -13.27
N TYR A 150 9.39 1.20 -12.06
CA TYR A 150 7.98 1.37 -11.71
C TYR A 150 7.77 2.77 -11.16
N ALA A 151 6.71 3.45 -11.61
CA ALA A 151 6.22 4.62 -10.91
C ALA A 151 5.56 4.13 -9.62
N GLY A 152 6.18 4.44 -8.48
CA GLY A 152 5.78 3.92 -7.18
C GLY A 152 5.32 5.03 -6.25
N GLU A 153 4.27 4.73 -5.47
CA GLU A 153 3.84 5.44 -4.26
C GLU A 153 4.57 4.86 -3.03
#